data_AF-A0A2U8VYK5-F1
#
_entry.id   AF-A0A2U8VYK5-F1
#
_cell.length_a   1.000
_cell.length_b   1.000
_cell.length_c   1.000
_cell.angle_alpha   90.00
_cell.angle_beta   90.00
_cell.angle_gamma   90.00
#
_symmetry.space_group_name_H-M   'P 1'
#
loop_
_entity.id
_entity.type
_entity.pdbx_description
1 polymer ?
#
loop_
_entity_poly.entity_id
_entity_poly.type
_entity_poly.pdbx_seq_one_letter_code
_entity_poly.pdbx_strand_id
1 'polypeptide(L)'
;MIERVTRPFCLPSHSQHAMLLTLAVLVTACSDDSQERRRSLGDTPSFGDFMRVADAGRGGRLFGQCAACHTVRMGAGDRSGPGLYDVVGKPVATNSRRFGYTGSLRSLGGVWTPERLDVWLAAPAKLVPGTSMTFRGLSDPLDRADVIAYLQTQAVEAEGVEVPTSRP
;
A
#
# COMPACT_ATOMS: atom_id res chain seq x y z
N MET A 1 -18.23 -8.13 -93.21
CA MET A 1 -19.08 -8.88 -92.25
C MET A 1 -18.14 -9.49 -91.21
N ILE A 2 -17.67 -8.71 -90.23
CA ILE A 2 -18.18 -8.60 -88.85
C ILE A 2 -18.40 -9.97 -88.18
N GLU A 3 -17.34 -10.57 -87.66
CA GLU A 3 -17.41 -11.54 -86.56
C GLU A 3 -17.03 -10.84 -85.26
N ARG A 4 -18.00 -10.69 -84.36
CA ARG A 4 -17.82 -10.17 -83.01
C ARG A 4 -17.23 -11.27 -82.14
N VAL A 5 -15.94 -11.20 -81.87
CA VAL A 5 -15.29 -11.98 -80.79
C VAL A 5 -15.42 -11.19 -79.49
N THR A 6 -16.48 -11.45 -78.72
CA THR A 6 -16.58 -11.02 -77.32
C THR A 6 -15.71 -11.93 -76.46
N ARG A 7 -14.55 -11.43 -76.01
CA ARG A 7 -13.77 -12.06 -74.93
C ARG A 7 -14.24 -11.53 -73.57
N PRO A 8 -14.40 -12.39 -72.56
CA PRO A 8 -14.78 -11.98 -71.21
C PRO A 8 -13.63 -11.24 -70.53
N PHE A 9 -13.95 -10.11 -69.91
CA PHE A 9 -13.07 -9.36 -69.01
C PHE A 9 -12.66 -10.25 -67.82
N CYS A 10 -11.36 -10.52 -67.67
CA CYS A 10 -10.77 -10.92 -66.40
C CYS A 10 -10.50 -9.66 -65.58
N LEU A 11 -11.21 -9.47 -64.47
CA LEU A 11 -10.83 -8.49 -63.45
C LEU A 11 -9.90 -9.18 -62.42
N PRO A 12 -8.81 -8.53 -62.00
CA PRO A 12 -7.93 -9.05 -60.96
C PRO A 12 -8.59 -8.93 -59.58
N SER A 13 -8.56 -10.05 -58.84
CA SER A 13 -8.86 -10.16 -57.42
C SER A 13 -7.95 -9.21 -56.62
N HIS A 14 -8.52 -8.10 -56.17
CA HIS A 14 -7.83 -7.18 -55.27
C HIS A 14 -7.79 -7.82 -53.88
N SER A 15 -6.57 -8.21 -53.48
CA SER A 15 -6.24 -8.75 -52.16
C SER A 15 -6.60 -7.74 -51.07
N GLN A 16 -7.65 -8.05 -50.33
CA GLN A 16 -8.12 -7.30 -49.18
C GLN A 16 -7.27 -7.64 -47.95
N HIS A 17 -6.06 -7.10 -47.86
CA HIS A 17 -5.23 -7.23 -46.65
C HIS A 17 -4.61 -5.89 -46.29
N ALA A 18 -5.46 -4.93 -45.93
CA ALA A 18 -5.01 -3.64 -45.41
C ALA A 18 -5.98 -3.10 -44.35
N MET A 19 -6.33 -3.89 -43.32
CA MET A 19 -7.01 -3.32 -42.15
C MET A 19 -7.03 -4.24 -40.91
N LEU A 20 -5.88 -4.73 -40.43
CA LEU A 20 -5.84 -5.44 -39.16
C LEU A 20 -4.52 -5.16 -38.43
N LEU A 21 -4.31 -3.94 -37.89
CA LEU A 21 -3.21 -3.71 -36.95
C LEU A 21 -3.31 -2.40 -36.13
N THR A 22 -4.48 -1.99 -35.60
CA THR A 22 -4.52 -0.87 -34.64
C THR A 22 -5.66 -0.97 -33.62
N LEU A 23 -5.71 -2.03 -32.80
CA LEU A 23 -6.52 -1.98 -31.57
C LEU A 23 -6.01 -2.92 -30.47
N ALA A 24 -4.81 -2.66 -29.94
CA ALA A 24 -4.26 -3.42 -28.81
C ALA A 24 -3.50 -2.55 -27.80
N VAL A 25 -3.99 -1.34 -27.48
CA VAL A 25 -3.34 -0.44 -26.50
C VAL A 25 -4.34 0.16 -25.50
N LEU A 26 -5.23 -0.65 -24.91
CA LEU A 26 -6.16 -0.17 -23.87
C LEU A 26 -6.10 -0.93 -22.55
N VAL A 27 -5.22 -1.95 -22.40
CA VAL A 27 -5.25 -2.84 -21.24
C VAL A 27 -4.25 -2.44 -20.13
N THR A 28 -3.36 -1.47 -20.36
CA THR A 28 -2.25 -1.18 -19.41
C THR A 28 -2.56 -0.14 -18.32
N ALA A 29 -3.67 0.60 -18.42
CA ALA A 29 -3.84 1.84 -17.63
C ALA A 29 -4.17 1.66 -16.12
N CYS A 30 -4.48 0.46 -15.62
CA CYS A 30 -4.90 0.28 -14.22
C CYS A 30 -3.84 -0.32 -13.28
N SER A 31 -2.69 -0.79 -13.81
CA SER A 31 -1.59 -1.34 -13.00
C SER A 31 -0.42 -0.35 -12.81
N ASP A 32 -0.48 0.79 -13.49
CA ASP A 32 0.68 1.66 -13.71
C ASP A 32 1.20 2.29 -12.41
N ASP A 33 0.32 2.83 -11.58
CA ASP A 33 0.71 3.58 -10.36
C ASP A 33 1.62 2.78 -9.41
N SER A 34 1.31 1.51 -9.13
CA SER A 34 2.15 0.68 -8.26
C SER A 34 3.50 0.31 -8.89
N GLN A 35 3.56 0.24 -10.21
CA GLN A 35 4.79 -0.07 -10.94
C GLN A 35 5.65 1.18 -11.10
N GLU A 36 5.04 2.33 -11.36
CA GLU A 36 5.69 3.63 -11.43
C GLU A 36 6.35 3.99 -10.09
N ARG A 37 5.61 3.88 -8.97
CA ARG A 37 6.16 4.10 -7.63
C ARG A 37 7.38 3.21 -7.40
N ARG A 38 7.32 1.93 -7.77
CA ARG A 38 8.47 1.00 -7.64
C ARG A 38 9.63 1.35 -8.56
N ARG A 39 9.40 1.78 -9.80
CA ARG A 39 10.46 2.22 -10.71
C ARG A 39 11.20 3.45 -10.18
N SER A 40 10.54 4.28 -9.35
CA SER A 40 11.14 5.48 -8.75
C SER A 40 12.04 5.23 -7.53
N LEU A 41 12.16 3.97 -7.08
CA LEU A 41 12.87 3.59 -5.85
C LEU A 41 14.36 3.29 -6.04
N GLY A 42 14.83 3.16 -7.28
CA GLY A 42 16.20 2.70 -7.58
C GLY A 42 16.44 1.23 -7.24
N ASP A 43 17.69 0.80 -7.30
CA ASP A 43 18.06 -0.63 -7.22
C ASP A 43 18.09 -1.19 -5.79
N THR A 44 18.30 -0.35 -4.79
CA THR A 44 18.39 -0.78 -3.37
C THR A 44 17.72 0.26 -2.47
N PRO A 45 16.38 0.30 -2.45
CA PRO A 45 15.65 1.28 -1.66
C PRO A 45 15.79 1.06 -0.16
N SER A 46 15.94 2.17 0.56
CA SER A 46 15.80 2.22 2.01
C SER A 46 14.32 2.28 2.43
N PHE A 47 14.03 2.07 3.71
CA PHE A 47 12.67 2.29 4.23
C PHE A 47 12.19 3.74 4.02
N GLY A 48 13.10 4.72 4.14
CA GLY A 48 12.78 6.13 3.85
C GLY A 48 12.35 6.36 2.40
N ASP A 49 12.92 5.63 1.44
CA ASP A 49 12.51 5.70 0.03
C ASP A 49 11.10 5.17 -0.18
N PHE A 50 10.74 4.06 0.49
CA PHE A 50 9.38 3.54 0.47
C PHE A 50 8.38 4.52 1.08
N MET A 51 8.72 5.16 2.21
CA MET A 51 7.86 6.19 2.81
C MET A 51 7.67 7.42 1.92
N ARG A 52 8.70 7.82 1.15
CA ARG A 52 8.61 8.94 0.19
C ARG A 52 7.58 8.70 -0.92
N VAL A 53 7.34 7.44 -1.27
CA VAL A 53 6.39 7.04 -2.33
C VAL A 53 5.18 6.30 -1.78
N ALA A 54 4.95 6.35 -0.47
CA ALA A 54 3.84 5.69 0.18
C ALA A 54 2.50 6.37 -0.20
N ASP A 55 1.47 5.56 -0.37
CA ASP A 55 0.10 5.98 -0.68
C ASP A 55 -0.84 5.57 0.46
N ALA A 56 -1.34 6.56 1.20
CA ALA A 56 -2.27 6.34 2.31
C ALA A 56 -3.63 5.75 1.86
N GLY A 57 -4.08 6.02 0.64
CA GLY A 57 -5.30 5.43 0.08
C GLY A 57 -5.14 3.93 -0.19
N ARG A 58 -3.97 3.49 -0.67
CA ARG A 58 -3.57 2.09 -0.76
C ARG A 58 -3.43 1.46 0.62
N GLY A 59 -2.78 2.17 1.54
CA GLY A 59 -2.67 1.77 2.93
C GLY A 59 -4.03 1.50 3.58
N GLY A 60 -5.01 2.37 3.34
CA GLY A 60 -6.38 2.19 3.83
C GLY A 60 -7.05 0.94 3.28
N ARG A 61 -6.78 0.56 2.02
CA ARG A 61 -7.26 -0.71 1.45
C ARG A 61 -6.56 -1.90 2.10
N LEU A 62 -5.23 -1.84 2.26
CA LEU A 62 -4.44 -2.89 2.90
C LEU A 62 -4.80 -3.07 4.38
N PHE A 63 -5.19 -2.00 5.07
CA PHE A 63 -5.67 -2.01 6.44
C PHE A 63 -6.92 -2.87 6.64
N GLY A 64 -7.63 -3.25 5.56
CA GLY A 64 -8.69 -4.26 5.63
C GLY A 64 -8.24 -5.57 6.29
N GLN A 65 -6.96 -5.94 6.18
CA GLN A 65 -6.38 -7.09 6.87
C GLN A 65 -6.29 -6.89 8.40
N CYS A 66 -6.10 -5.65 8.85
CA CYS A 66 -6.01 -5.27 10.25
C CYS A 66 -7.40 -5.06 10.87
N ALA A 67 -8.38 -4.62 10.07
CA ALA A 67 -9.73 -4.27 10.50
C ALA A 67 -10.53 -5.45 11.10
N ALA A 68 -10.12 -6.69 10.84
CA ALA A 68 -10.67 -7.88 11.49
C ALA A 68 -10.48 -7.83 13.02
N CYS A 69 -9.35 -7.27 13.47
CA CYS A 69 -8.98 -7.26 14.89
C CYS A 69 -8.86 -5.86 15.48
N HIS A 70 -8.71 -4.82 14.66
CA HIS A 70 -8.46 -3.46 15.14
C HIS A 70 -9.51 -2.49 14.64
N THR A 71 -9.80 -1.49 15.46
CA THR A 71 -10.43 -0.25 15.00
C THR A 71 -9.34 0.80 14.75
N VAL A 72 -9.65 1.85 13.97
CA VAL A 72 -8.68 2.90 13.65
C VAL A 72 -9.25 4.32 13.75
N ARG A 73 -10.57 4.44 13.98
CA ARG A 73 -11.22 5.73 14.17
C ARG A 73 -11.21 6.14 15.63
N MET A 74 -11.16 7.44 15.89
CA MET A 74 -11.24 8.00 17.24
C MET A 74 -12.48 7.46 17.96
N GLY A 75 -12.30 7.00 19.19
CA GLY A 75 -13.40 6.54 20.04
C GLY A 75 -14.04 5.21 19.62
N ALA A 76 -13.58 4.54 18.56
CA ALA A 76 -14.16 3.28 18.10
C ALA A 76 -13.91 2.09 19.04
N GLY A 77 -13.04 2.26 20.04
CA GLY A 77 -12.76 1.27 21.09
C GLY A 77 -11.93 0.07 20.60
N ASP A 78 -11.78 -0.91 21.48
CA ASP A 78 -10.99 -2.12 21.20
C ASP A 78 -11.85 -3.24 20.61
N ARG A 79 -11.21 -4.18 19.92
CA ARG A 79 -11.79 -5.47 19.50
C ARG A 79 -10.92 -6.60 20.04
N SER A 80 -10.62 -7.63 19.24
CA SER A 80 -9.60 -8.64 19.58
C SER A 80 -8.18 -8.06 19.62
N GLY A 81 -7.96 -6.89 19.02
CA GLY A 81 -6.79 -6.02 19.17
C GLY A 81 -7.19 -4.62 19.67
N PRO A 82 -6.22 -3.82 20.16
CA PRO A 82 -6.46 -2.45 20.63
C PRO A 82 -6.89 -1.54 19.49
N GLY A 83 -7.61 -0.45 19.80
CA GLY A 83 -7.79 0.66 18.86
C GLY A 83 -6.45 1.24 18.41
N LEU A 84 -6.36 1.62 17.13
CA LEU A 84 -5.14 2.11 16.48
C LEU A 84 -5.20 3.59 16.06
N TYR A 85 -6.26 4.30 16.45
CA TYR A 85 -6.31 5.75 16.27
C TYR A 85 -5.10 6.40 16.94
N ASP A 86 -4.43 7.31 16.23
CA ASP A 86 -3.25 8.05 16.72
C ASP A 86 -2.12 7.13 17.25
N VAL A 87 -1.94 5.92 16.71
CA VAL A 87 -0.96 4.95 17.23
C VAL A 87 0.49 5.29 16.88
N VAL A 88 0.71 5.95 15.73
CA VAL A 88 2.05 6.32 15.27
C VAL A 88 2.62 7.39 16.19
N GLY A 89 3.82 7.18 16.72
CA GLY A 89 4.43 8.07 17.72
C GLY A 89 3.98 7.83 19.16
N LYS A 90 3.07 6.88 19.42
CA LYS A 90 2.70 6.52 20.80
C LYS A 90 3.64 5.49 21.41
N PRO A 91 3.76 5.47 22.75
CA PRO A 91 4.43 4.39 23.44
C PRO A 91 3.82 3.02 23.13
N VAL A 92 4.68 2.00 23.07
CA VAL A 92 4.25 0.63 22.82
C VAL A 92 3.32 0.15 23.94
N ALA A 93 2.24 -0.54 23.57
CA ALA A 93 1.27 -1.14 24.50
C ALA A 93 0.55 -0.13 25.42
N THR A 94 0.29 1.09 24.94
CA THR A 94 -0.44 2.12 25.74
C THR A 94 -1.68 2.70 25.06
N ASN A 95 -1.96 2.35 23.80
CA ASN A 95 -3.01 3.04 23.03
C ASN A 95 -4.43 2.86 23.60
N SER A 96 -4.66 1.75 24.33
CA SER A 96 -5.86 1.58 25.15
C SER A 96 -5.48 1.06 26.53
N ARG A 97 -5.90 1.78 27.57
CA ARG A 97 -5.71 1.34 28.97
C ARG A 97 -6.58 0.14 29.33
N ARG A 98 -7.62 -0.17 28.54
CA ARG A 98 -8.55 -1.27 28.78
C ARG A 98 -8.11 -2.56 28.09
N PHE A 99 -7.20 -2.47 27.12
CA PHE A 99 -6.76 -3.63 26.37
C PHE A 99 -5.73 -4.46 27.14
N GLY A 100 -5.94 -5.78 27.18
CA GLY A 100 -5.03 -6.73 27.83
C GLY A 100 -3.81 -7.05 26.98
N TYR A 101 -2.84 -6.12 26.89
CA TYR A 101 -1.57 -6.38 26.18
C TYR A 101 -0.83 -7.59 26.76
N THR A 102 -0.03 -8.30 25.95
CA THR A 102 0.85 -9.34 26.46
C THR A 102 2.00 -8.74 27.26
N GLY A 103 2.56 -9.52 28.20
CA GLY A 103 3.78 -9.13 28.91
C GLY A 103 4.94 -8.87 27.96
N SER A 104 5.09 -9.74 26.94
CA SER A 104 6.13 -9.61 25.91
C SER A 104 6.05 -8.29 25.14
N LEU A 105 4.85 -7.85 24.75
CA LEU A 105 4.68 -6.59 24.03
C LEU A 105 4.92 -5.37 24.93
N ARG A 106 4.54 -5.43 26.21
CA ARG A 106 4.88 -4.37 27.18
C ARG A 106 6.39 -4.26 27.38
N SER A 107 7.09 -5.38 27.52
CA SER A 107 8.54 -5.41 27.72
C SER A 107 9.32 -4.90 26.51
N LEU A 108 8.74 -4.90 25.30
CA LEU A 108 9.37 -4.31 24.13
C LEU A 108 9.66 -2.80 24.33
N GLY A 109 8.79 -2.08 25.03
CA GLY A 109 8.95 -0.66 25.35
C GLY A 109 9.14 0.26 24.13
N GLY A 110 9.50 1.50 24.40
CA GLY A 110 9.77 2.52 23.38
C GLY A 110 8.51 3.08 22.72
N VAL A 111 8.67 3.62 21.52
CA VAL A 111 7.65 4.35 20.76
C VAL A 111 7.45 3.71 19.38
N TRP A 112 6.21 3.70 18.87
CA TRP A 112 5.89 3.27 17.52
C TRP A 112 6.29 4.32 16.46
N THR A 113 7.58 4.42 16.15
CA THR A 113 8.04 5.18 14.97
C THR A 113 7.69 4.46 13.68
N PRO A 114 7.66 5.14 12.52
CA PRO A 114 7.49 4.49 11.21
C PRO A 114 8.45 3.31 11.00
N GLU A 115 9.72 3.45 11.34
CA GLU A 115 10.74 2.41 11.18
C GLU A 115 10.47 1.22 12.10
N ARG A 116 10.04 1.47 13.34
CA ARG A 116 9.69 0.38 14.26
C ARG A 116 8.43 -0.35 13.81
N LEU A 117 7.46 0.39 13.25
CA LEU A 117 6.26 -0.18 12.66
C LEU A 117 6.58 -0.99 11.40
N ASP A 118 7.55 -0.59 10.58
CA ASP A 118 8.03 -1.39 9.44
C ASP A 118 8.49 -2.79 9.89
N VAL A 119 9.37 -2.84 10.90
CA VAL A 119 9.87 -4.11 11.46
C VAL A 119 8.75 -4.91 12.12
N TRP A 120 7.85 -4.25 12.87
CA TRP A 120 6.72 -4.89 13.52
C TRP A 120 5.76 -5.52 12.51
N LEU A 121 5.36 -4.77 11.48
CA LEU A 121 4.43 -5.19 10.45
C LEU A 121 5.03 -6.23 9.51
N ALA A 122 6.36 -6.32 9.39
CA ALA A 122 7.01 -7.36 8.61
C ALA A 122 6.82 -8.76 9.22
N ALA A 123 6.93 -8.91 10.54
CA ALA A 123 6.73 -10.17 11.24
C ALA A 123 6.56 -9.98 12.77
N PRO A 124 5.33 -9.72 13.27
CA PRO A 124 5.10 -9.40 14.68
C PRO A 124 5.65 -10.46 15.65
N ALA A 125 5.40 -11.74 15.38
CA ALA A 125 5.84 -12.84 16.23
C ALA A 125 7.37 -13.04 16.23
N LYS A 126 8.09 -12.57 15.20
CA LYS A 126 9.56 -12.57 15.17
C LYS A 126 10.13 -11.44 16.03
N LEU A 127 9.53 -10.25 15.95
CA LEU A 127 9.99 -9.11 16.76
C LEU A 127 9.63 -9.28 18.25
N VAL A 128 8.43 -9.79 18.55
CA VAL A 128 7.95 -10.01 19.91
C VAL A 128 7.41 -11.43 20.04
N PRO A 129 8.27 -12.41 20.36
CA PRO A 129 7.83 -13.76 20.67
C PRO A 129 6.78 -13.77 21.79
N GLY A 130 5.71 -14.55 21.59
CA GLY A 130 4.59 -14.63 22.54
C GLY A 130 3.63 -13.43 22.51
N THR A 131 3.69 -12.56 21.50
CA THR A 131 2.59 -11.61 21.23
C THR A 131 1.30 -12.36 20.90
N SER A 132 0.15 -11.81 21.30
CA SER A 132 -1.17 -12.34 20.93
C SER A 132 -1.60 -11.95 19.51
N MET A 133 -0.85 -11.06 18.85
CA MET A 133 -1.11 -10.68 17.46
C MET A 133 -0.63 -11.79 16.51
N THR A 134 -1.54 -12.64 16.08
CA THR A 134 -1.29 -13.80 15.18
C THR A 134 -1.11 -13.42 13.70
N PHE A 135 -0.91 -12.13 13.41
CA PHE A 135 -0.74 -11.63 12.06
C PHE A 135 0.58 -12.12 11.47
N ARG A 136 0.54 -12.67 10.25
CA ARG A 136 1.72 -13.22 9.55
C ARG A 136 2.74 -12.14 9.15
N GLY A 137 2.30 -10.90 9.03
CA GLY A 137 3.07 -9.78 8.52
C GLY A 137 2.76 -9.43 7.05
N LEU A 138 3.25 -8.26 6.64
CA LEU A 138 3.27 -7.76 5.26
C LEU A 138 4.71 -7.89 4.74
N SER A 139 4.94 -8.76 3.77
CA SER A 139 6.28 -9.01 3.25
C SER A 139 6.81 -7.87 2.39
N ASP A 140 5.94 -7.19 1.64
CA ASP A 140 6.32 -6.09 0.77
C ASP A 140 6.57 -4.81 1.60
N PRO A 141 7.79 -4.23 1.56
CA PRO A 141 8.08 -2.97 2.25
C PRO A 141 7.25 -1.78 1.76
N LEU A 142 6.85 -1.74 0.49
CA LEU A 142 5.99 -0.68 -0.03
C LEU A 142 4.58 -0.79 0.54
N ASP A 143 4.05 -2.01 0.70
CA ASP A 143 2.75 -2.22 1.35
C ASP A 143 2.79 -1.82 2.83
N ARG A 144 3.91 -2.07 3.52
CA ARG A 144 4.09 -1.62 4.92
C ARG A 144 4.14 -0.10 5.00
N ALA A 145 4.89 0.55 4.12
CA ALA A 145 4.96 2.00 4.04
C ALA A 145 3.58 2.62 3.73
N ASP A 146 2.83 2.05 2.78
CA ASP A 146 1.46 2.46 2.47
C ASP A 146 0.55 2.38 3.72
N VAL A 147 0.59 1.27 4.48
CA VAL A 147 -0.20 1.10 5.72
C VAL A 147 0.23 2.08 6.81
N ILE A 148 1.54 2.32 6.98
CA ILE A 148 2.05 3.27 7.97
C ILE A 148 1.62 4.69 7.61
N ALA A 149 1.70 5.08 6.34
CA ALA A 149 1.19 6.36 5.85
C ALA A 149 -0.31 6.49 6.11
N TYR A 150 -1.08 5.43 5.87
CA TYR A 150 -2.50 5.41 6.25
C TYR A 150 -2.71 5.65 7.74
N LEU A 151 -2.00 4.93 8.62
CA LEU A 151 -2.11 5.12 10.07
C LEU A 151 -1.75 6.54 10.51
N GLN A 152 -0.77 7.19 9.86
CA GLN A 152 -0.43 8.60 10.12
C GLN A 152 -1.60 9.54 9.81
N THR A 153 -2.40 9.25 8.77
CA THR A 153 -3.63 10.03 8.49
C THR A 153 -4.75 9.81 9.51
N GLN A 154 -4.61 8.81 10.39
CA GLN A 154 -5.58 8.52 11.45
C GLN A 154 -5.17 9.14 12.79
N ALA A 155 -4.17 10.02 12.81
CA ALA A 155 -3.89 10.88 13.95
C ALA A 155 -4.70 12.18 13.84
N VAL A 156 -4.90 12.89 14.95
CA VAL A 156 -5.18 14.33 14.87
C VAL A 156 -3.86 14.96 14.47
N GLU A 157 -3.82 15.72 13.37
CA GLU A 157 -2.88 16.82 13.28
C GLU A 157 -3.08 17.62 14.57
N ALA A 158 -2.08 17.60 15.45
CA ALA A 158 -2.12 18.41 16.65
C ALA A 158 -2.10 19.86 16.17
N GLU A 159 -3.27 20.44 15.95
CA GLU A 159 -3.45 21.87 15.84
C GLU A 159 -2.74 22.50 17.05
N GLY A 160 -1.58 23.12 16.81
CA GLY A 160 -0.93 24.03 17.75
C GLY A 160 0.36 23.59 18.46
N VAL A 161 1.08 22.55 18.02
CA VAL A 161 2.48 22.37 18.49
C VAL A 161 3.44 22.84 17.41
N GLU A 162 3.83 24.12 17.49
CA GLU A 162 5.01 24.61 16.80
C GLU A 162 6.21 23.75 17.23
N VAL A 163 6.72 22.95 16.30
CA VAL A 163 8.02 22.29 16.43
C VAL A 163 9.07 23.40 16.39
N PRO A 164 9.86 23.63 17.46
CA PRO A 164 10.97 24.57 17.38
C PRO A 164 11.97 23.99 16.37
N THR A 165 11.99 24.55 15.17
CA THR A 165 13.01 24.25 14.17
C THR A 165 14.31 24.90 14.61
N SER A 166 15.02 24.24 15.52
CA SER A 166 16.42 24.58 15.76
C SER A 166 17.24 24.06 14.59
N ARG A 167 17.65 24.98 13.72
CA ARG A 167 18.76 24.82 12.79
C ARG A 167 19.34 26.21 12.47
N PRO A 168 20.66 26.32 12.32
CA PRO A 168 21.72 26.03 13.28
C PRO A 168 22.03 27.22 14.21
#